data_AF-A0A942D4X9-F1
#
_entry.id   AF-A0A942D4X9-F1
#
_cell.length_a   1.000
_cell.length_b   1.000
_cell.length_c   1.000
_cell.angle_alpha   90.00
_cell.angle_beta   90.00
_cell.angle_gamma   90.00
#
_symmetry.space_group_name_H-M   'P 1'
#
loop_
_entity.id
_entity.type
_entity.pdbx_description
1 polymer ?
#
loop_
_entity_poly.entity_id
_entity_poly.type
_entity_poly.pdbx_seq_one_letter_code
_entity_poly.pdbx_strand_id
1 'polypeptide(L)'
;MAAGIATFRDRARGTDTAAAIAPVAAAGAATDPVAAHTAVGASRGTLAWMPSPRAAAAAVICMLGFGVVIGSATSQIAESAGLQTIVLDIAAKKKPPPPEEETSQTTAPETQEEAPIEEAPVARAPAEIPPPAEIPEEIVEEPLPEEPVEEPVIQPELEPEEGLPGVRHLFVIMLGENGYEESFGPVSAAPYLARTLPERGELLSNYYGVAKGRLANQVALLSGQGPTEELAAECPAPVPVDIIPGTVSAATATTTAQVEGNGCVFPAAVETLPGQLAAKQLKWRAYVEEAVPGTPEPPSCAKPFGLFRSLLDKPECAEDVAGLPQLAVDLKDPKQTPAFSYIVPNRCHAGAVEPCEAGQPTGPAAAEPFLREVVPEILASKAYREGGLLVITSAQAPQTGATPDSRSCCGNPAYPNLPPPPEEIPLEGIKKAGGGGRVGMLLLSSFVKPGTVDEATTANHFTLLLTIEELFELEKLGYANEPALLPFDSTVFNAGEEEESTGPGTEPKAGRRVWPARPLSGT
;
A
#
# COMPACT_ATOMS: atom_id res chain seq x y z
N MET A 1 52.91 28.47 16.20
CA MET A 1 54.22 27.81 16.38
C MET A 1 54.51 26.98 15.14
N ALA A 2 55.72 27.12 14.57
CA ALA A 2 56.40 26.22 13.61
C ALA A 2 55.54 25.52 12.52
N ALA A 3 55.46 25.94 11.25
CA ALA A 3 56.44 26.51 10.31
C ALA A 3 57.55 25.54 9.84
N GLY A 4 57.58 25.27 8.52
CA GLY A 4 58.59 24.47 7.83
C GLY A 4 58.32 24.38 6.31
N ILE A 5 58.99 25.23 5.52
CA ILE A 5 58.90 25.31 4.05
C ILE A 5 60.33 25.14 3.47
N ALA A 6 60.43 24.70 2.20
CA ALA A 6 61.60 24.78 1.29
C ALA A 6 62.66 23.64 1.39
N THR A 7 63.39 23.22 0.33
CA THR A 7 63.24 23.32 -1.15
C THR A 7 64.26 22.40 -1.88
N PHE A 8 63.83 21.72 -2.95
CA PHE A 8 64.46 21.57 -4.30
C PHE A 8 65.97 21.25 -4.55
N ARG A 9 66.21 20.33 -5.53
CA ARG A 9 67.42 20.10 -6.41
C ARG A 9 68.67 19.40 -5.82
N ASP A 10 69.49 18.60 -6.55
CA ASP A 10 69.53 18.16 -7.98
C ASP A 10 70.37 16.85 -8.19
N ARG A 11 70.27 16.22 -9.39
CA ARG A 11 71.23 15.32 -10.13
C ARG A 11 71.58 13.85 -9.75
N ALA A 12 70.95 12.93 -10.50
CA ALA A 12 71.50 12.12 -11.63
C ALA A 12 72.44 10.88 -11.46
N ARG A 13 71.92 9.70 -11.88
CA ARG A 13 72.40 8.67 -12.86
C ARG A 13 71.35 7.52 -12.89
N GLY A 14 70.74 7.11 -14.01
CA GLY A 14 71.29 6.22 -15.07
C GLY A 14 71.22 4.75 -14.61
N THR A 15 70.52 3.79 -15.23
CA THR A 15 70.23 3.55 -16.67
C THR A 15 68.91 2.76 -16.94
N ASP A 16 68.27 3.06 -18.09
CA ASP A 16 67.58 2.21 -19.11
C ASP A 16 67.10 0.77 -18.80
N THR A 17 66.03 0.20 -19.38
CA THR A 17 65.34 0.39 -20.69
C THR A 17 63.81 0.27 -20.52
N ALA A 18 62.94 1.18 -21.00
CA ALA A 18 62.60 1.55 -22.38
C ALA A 18 61.65 0.56 -23.13
N ALA A 19 60.35 0.90 -23.14
CA ALA A 19 59.37 0.50 -24.15
C ALA A 19 58.35 1.64 -24.29
N ALA A 20 58.11 2.14 -25.51
CA ALA A 20 57.46 3.45 -25.70
C ALA A 20 56.59 3.54 -26.98
N ILE A 21 55.41 4.18 -26.83
CA ILE A 21 54.68 5.01 -27.82
C ILE A 21 54.10 4.26 -29.04
N ALA A 22 52.79 3.98 -29.11
CA ALA A 22 51.64 4.87 -29.46
C ALA A 22 51.47 5.10 -31.01
N PRO A 23 50.30 5.55 -31.51
CA PRO A 23 49.69 4.96 -32.73
C PRO A 23 49.55 5.92 -33.93
N VAL A 24 48.98 5.45 -35.05
CA VAL A 24 48.18 6.24 -36.03
C VAL A 24 47.31 5.29 -36.88
N ALA A 25 46.14 5.77 -37.34
CA ALA A 25 45.18 5.00 -38.14
C ALA A 25 45.19 5.35 -39.63
N ALA A 26 44.72 4.44 -40.49
CA ALA A 26 44.29 4.71 -41.87
C ALA A 26 43.23 3.68 -42.33
N ALA A 27 42.37 4.06 -43.27
CA ALA A 27 41.11 3.36 -43.59
C ALA A 27 41.17 2.46 -44.84
N GLY A 28 40.17 1.55 -44.97
CA GLY A 28 39.46 1.39 -46.25
C GLY A 28 39.28 -0.02 -46.84
N ALA A 29 38.01 -0.35 -47.11
CA ALA A 29 37.47 -1.25 -48.17
C ALA A 29 37.52 -2.80 -48.05
N ALA A 30 36.32 -3.37 -47.83
CA ALA A 30 35.65 -4.52 -48.50
C ALA A 30 36.44 -5.82 -48.83
N THR A 31 35.96 -7.04 -48.56
CA THR A 31 34.68 -7.68 -48.97
C THR A 31 34.39 -9.00 -48.21
N ASP A 32 33.10 -9.37 -48.08
CA ASP A 32 32.58 -10.70 -47.66
C ASP A 32 32.83 -11.83 -48.71
N PRO A 33 32.46 -13.12 -48.44
CA PRO A 33 32.71 -13.98 -47.27
C PRO A 33 33.21 -15.40 -47.72
N VAL A 34 33.18 -16.43 -46.84
CA VAL A 34 32.60 -17.79 -47.07
C VAL A 34 33.06 -18.86 -46.05
N ALA A 35 32.08 -19.68 -45.61
CA ALA A 35 32.14 -21.03 -45.01
C ALA A 35 32.85 -21.30 -43.67
N ALA A 36 32.06 -21.83 -42.72
CA ALA A 36 32.50 -22.55 -41.54
C ALA A 36 32.61 -24.08 -41.81
N HIS A 37 33.34 -24.81 -40.94
CA HIS A 37 33.38 -26.27 -40.94
C HIS A 37 32.71 -26.90 -39.71
N THR A 38 31.96 -27.96 -39.99
CA THR A 38 31.32 -28.98 -39.12
C THR A 38 32.21 -29.52 -37.98
N ALA A 39 31.67 -30.01 -36.84
CA ALA A 39 31.03 -31.34 -36.69
C ALA A 39 30.64 -31.59 -35.19
N VAL A 40 29.81 -32.55 -34.72
CA VAL A 40 28.81 -33.50 -35.29
C VAL A 40 27.95 -34.07 -34.12
N GLY A 41 26.68 -34.45 -34.35
CA GLY A 41 25.87 -35.24 -33.41
C GLY A 41 24.41 -35.41 -33.88
N ALA A 42 23.87 -36.63 -33.98
CA ALA A 42 22.66 -36.92 -34.79
C ALA A 42 21.53 -37.65 -34.05
N SER A 43 20.27 -37.37 -34.40
CA SER A 43 19.14 -38.31 -34.26
C SER A 43 17.97 -38.03 -35.23
N ARG A 44 17.65 -39.05 -36.02
CA ARG A 44 16.37 -39.45 -36.67
C ARG A 44 15.31 -38.38 -37.02
N GLY A 45 15.00 -38.33 -38.32
CA GLY A 45 14.04 -37.41 -38.92
C GLY A 45 12.55 -37.69 -38.66
N THR A 46 11.75 -36.70 -39.07
CA THR A 46 10.29 -36.68 -39.04
C THR A 46 9.72 -36.61 -40.46
N LEU A 47 8.72 -37.46 -40.72
CA LEU A 47 7.93 -37.43 -41.96
C LEU A 47 6.91 -36.28 -41.88
N ALA A 48 6.78 -35.46 -42.93
CA ALA A 48 5.72 -34.47 -43.00
C ALA A 48 4.36 -35.15 -43.25
N TRP A 49 3.45 -35.08 -42.27
CA TRP A 49 2.10 -35.63 -42.37
C TRP A 49 1.11 -34.54 -42.81
N MET A 50 0.65 -34.61 -44.07
CA MET A 50 -0.53 -33.85 -44.51
C MET A 50 -1.80 -34.65 -44.19
N PRO A 51 -2.78 -34.07 -43.47
CA PRO A 51 -4.06 -34.73 -43.23
C PRO A 51 -4.85 -34.84 -44.55
N SER A 52 -5.56 -35.95 -44.73
CA SER A 52 -6.35 -36.18 -45.94
C SER A 52 -7.51 -35.16 -46.09
N PRO A 53 -8.03 -34.91 -47.31
CA PRO A 53 -9.12 -33.95 -47.53
C PRO A 53 -10.38 -34.21 -46.68
N ARG A 54 -10.62 -35.47 -46.30
CA ARG A 54 -11.74 -35.85 -45.41
C ARG A 54 -11.52 -35.41 -43.96
N ALA A 55 -10.27 -35.42 -43.47
CA ALA A 55 -9.95 -34.92 -42.13
C ALA A 55 -10.04 -33.38 -42.07
N ALA A 56 -9.60 -32.69 -43.12
CA ALA A 56 -9.79 -31.23 -43.24
C ALA A 56 -11.29 -30.86 -43.28
N ALA A 57 -12.10 -31.59 -44.06
CA ALA A 57 -13.55 -31.37 -44.09
C ALA A 57 -14.23 -31.61 -42.73
N ALA A 58 -13.81 -32.65 -41.99
CA ALA A 58 -14.31 -32.89 -40.63
C ALA A 58 -13.96 -31.75 -39.66
N ALA A 59 -12.73 -31.23 -39.71
CA ALA A 59 -12.31 -30.10 -38.88
C ALA A 59 -13.13 -28.82 -39.17
N VAL A 60 -13.41 -28.53 -40.44
CA VAL A 60 -14.25 -27.39 -40.86
C VAL A 60 -15.70 -27.57 -40.37
N ILE A 61 -16.27 -28.77 -40.47
CA ILE A 61 -17.62 -29.07 -39.96
C ILE A 61 -17.67 -28.91 -38.43
N CYS A 62 -16.64 -29.36 -37.70
CA CYS A 62 -16.56 -29.15 -36.25
C CYS A 62 -16.46 -27.66 -35.88
N MET A 63 -15.66 -26.85 -36.59
CA MET A 63 -15.59 -25.41 -36.36
C MET A 63 -16.91 -24.69 -36.66
N LEU A 64 -17.60 -25.06 -37.75
CA LEU A 64 -18.92 -24.50 -38.08
C LEU A 64 -19.99 -24.89 -37.05
N GLY A 65 -19.97 -26.15 -36.57
CA GLY A 65 -20.85 -26.59 -35.49
C GLY A 65 -20.62 -25.82 -34.18
N PHE A 66 -19.35 -25.61 -33.81
CA PHE A 66 -18.99 -24.85 -32.61
C PHE A 66 -19.41 -23.37 -32.71
N GLY A 67 -19.24 -22.76 -33.89
CA GLY A 67 -19.69 -21.38 -34.16
C GLY A 67 -21.20 -21.19 -34.05
N VAL A 68 -22.00 -22.17 -34.50
CA VAL A 68 -23.48 -22.12 -34.38
C VAL A 68 -23.93 -22.26 -32.92
N VAL A 69 -23.26 -23.11 -32.12
CA VAL A 69 -23.57 -23.27 -30.69
C VAL A 69 -23.24 -22.00 -29.89
N ILE A 70 -22.11 -21.34 -30.17
CA ILE A 70 -21.77 -20.06 -29.53
C ILE A 70 -22.73 -18.94 -29.98
N GLY A 71 -23.05 -18.85 -31.28
CA GLY A 71 -23.94 -17.81 -31.81
C GLY A 71 -25.38 -17.87 -31.26
N SER A 72 -25.86 -19.06 -30.91
CA SER A 72 -27.18 -19.28 -30.30
C SER A 72 -27.22 -19.06 -28.78
N ALA A 73 -26.07 -19.07 -28.10
CA ALA A 73 -25.97 -18.64 -26.71
C ALA A 73 -26.01 -17.10 -26.58
N THR A 74 -25.52 -16.36 -27.59
CA THR A 74 -25.52 -14.89 -27.57
C THR A 74 -26.86 -14.24 -27.95
N SER A 75 -27.79 -14.98 -28.58
CA SER A 75 -29.05 -14.40 -29.08
C SER A 75 -30.08 -14.01 -28.01
N GLN A 76 -29.89 -14.37 -26.73
CA GLN A 76 -30.76 -13.91 -25.63
C GLN A 76 -30.34 -12.56 -25.02
N ILE A 77 -29.22 -11.97 -25.45
CA ILE A 77 -28.74 -10.66 -24.96
C ILE A 77 -29.11 -9.53 -25.95
N ALA A 78 -29.62 -9.88 -27.14
CA ALA A 78 -29.92 -8.92 -28.21
C ALA A 78 -31.32 -8.25 -28.14
N GLU A 79 -32.17 -8.62 -27.19
CA GLU A 79 -33.58 -8.16 -27.14
C GLU A 79 -33.85 -7.01 -26.14
N SER A 80 -32.80 -6.32 -25.66
CA SER A 80 -32.91 -5.13 -24.79
C SER A 80 -32.05 -3.94 -25.23
N ALA A 81 -31.76 -3.82 -26.53
CA ALA A 81 -31.18 -2.61 -27.12
C ALA A 81 -32.30 -1.70 -27.66
N GLY A 82 -32.78 -0.76 -26.83
CA GLY A 82 -33.71 0.28 -27.29
C GLY A 82 -33.05 1.18 -28.34
N LEU A 83 -33.69 1.34 -29.51
CA LEU A 83 -33.21 2.27 -30.54
C LEU A 83 -33.12 3.69 -29.99
N GLN A 84 -31.92 4.29 -29.98
CA GLN A 84 -31.79 5.74 -29.99
C GLN A 84 -31.47 6.21 -31.41
N THR A 85 -32.35 7.08 -31.91
CA THR A 85 -32.24 7.72 -33.22
C THR A 85 -31.04 8.66 -33.23
N ILE A 86 -30.03 8.39 -34.07
CA ILE A 86 -28.90 9.29 -34.26
C ILE A 86 -29.40 10.55 -34.99
N VAL A 87 -29.53 11.65 -34.26
CA VAL A 87 -29.64 12.99 -34.85
C VAL A 87 -28.23 13.54 -35.01
N LEU A 88 -27.76 13.63 -36.25
CA LEU A 88 -26.56 14.40 -36.58
C LEU A 88 -26.90 15.90 -36.46
N ASP A 89 -26.44 16.56 -35.40
CA ASP A 89 -26.39 18.02 -35.38
C ASP A 89 -24.98 18.50 -35.78
N ILE A 90 -24.92 19.27 -36.87
CA ILE A 90 -23.66 19.70 -37.48
C ILE A 90 -23.28 21.05 -36.87
N ALA A 91 -22.41 21.02 -35.87
CA ALA A 91 -21.88 22.22 -35.23
C ALA A 91 -21.07 23.08 -36.23
N ALA A 92 -21.74 24.05 -36.85
CA ALA A 92 -21.10 25.04 -37.72
C ALA A 92 -20.22 26.00 -36.90
N LYS A 93 -18.96 26.16 -37.33
CA LYS A 93 -17.99 27.11 -36.73
C LYS A 93 -18.58 28.52 -36.62
N LYS A 94 -18.69 29.05 -35.40
CA LYS A 94 -19.00 30.47 -35.16
C LYS A 94 -17.72 31.24 -34.84
N LYS A 95 -17.56 32.37 -35.52
CA LYS A 95 -16.39 33.28 -35.46
C LYS A 95 -16.35 34.06 -34.12
N PRO A 96 -15.16 34.35 -33.54
CA PRO A 96 -15.07 35.17 -32.32
C PRO A 96 -15.47 36.64 -32.59
N PRO A 97 -16.04 37.34 -31.59
CA PRO A 97 -16.30 38.78 -31.66
C PRO A 97 -15.01 39.60 -31.49
N PRO A 98 -14.97 40.86 -31.99
CA PRO A 98 -13.83 41.76 -31.86
C PRO A 98 -13.74 42.41 -30.46
N PRO A 99 -12.59 43.02 -30.10
CA PRO A 99 -12.43 43.78 -28.86
C PRO A 99 -13.02 45.20 -28.98
N GLU A 100 -13.49 45.75 -27.86
CA GLU A 100 -13.76 47.17 -27.69
C GLU A 100 -12.86 47.75 -26.59
N GLU A 101 -11.93 48.61 -27.00
CA GLU A 101 -11.52 49.80 -26.24
C GLU A 101 -12.74 50.76 -26.22
N GLU A 102 -12.96 51.71 -25.31
CA GLU A 102 -12.09 52.55 -24.49
C GLU A 102 -13.03 53.19 -23.42
N THR A 103 -12.65 53.44 -22.16
CA THR A 103 -12.15 54.76 -21.72
C THR A 103 -11.85 54.77 -20.23
N SER A 104 -10.82 55.53 -19.84
CA SER A 104 -10.51 55.83 -18.44
C SER A 104 -11.29 57.06 -17.96
N GLN A 105 -11.83 57.04 -16.73
CA GLN A 105 -12.02 58.27 -15.94
C GLN A 105 -11.57 58.07 -14.49
N THR A 106 -10.50 58.79 -14.16
CA THR A 106 -10.00 59.04 -12.80
C THR A 106 -11.01 59.84 -11.99
N THR A 107 -11.32 59.41 -10.75
CA THR A 107 -11.56 60.36 -9.65
C THR A 107 -11.24 59.74 -8.30
N ALA A 108 -10.41 60.42 -7.53
CA ALA A 108 -10.27 60.31 -6.07
C ALA A 108 -9.69 61.66 -5.58
N PRO A 109 -9.80 62.02 -4.28
CA PRO A 109 -10.73 61.54 -3.26
C PRO A 109 -11.61 62.69 -2.71
N GLU A 110 -12.67 62.36 -1.97
CA GLU A 110 -13.26 63.29 -0.98
C GLU A 110 -13.38 62.64 0.40
N THR A 111 -13.44 63.48 1.42
CA THR A 111 -13.12 63.15 2.83
C THR A 111 -14.35 63.33 3.71
N GLN A 112 -14.32 62.77 4.94
CA GLN A 112 -15.30 62.90 6.02
C GLN A 112 -16.51 61.94 5.85
N GLU A 113 -17.07 61.33 6.89
CA GLU A 113 -17.09 61.73 8.31
C GLU A 113 -16.97 60.51 9.26
N GLU A 114 -16.50 60.74 10.49
CA GLU A 114 -16.16 59.72 11.49
C GLU A 114 -17.15 59.77 12.67
N ALA A 115 -17.96 58.73 12.87
CA ALA A 115 -18.84 58.55 14.04
C ALA A 115 -19.38 57.10 14.12
N PRO A 116 -19.77 56.61 15.31
CA PRO A 116 -18.89 56.40 16.46
C PRO A 116 -18.82 54.92 16.86
N ILE A 117 -17.84 54.58 17.70
CA ILE A 117 -17.71 53.26 18.32
C ILE A 117 -18.86 53.09 19.33
N GLU A 118 -19.75 52.12 19.10
CA GLU A 118 -20.77 51.74 20.09
C GLU A 118 -20.21 50.62 20.99
N GLU A 119 -20.27 50.83 22.30
CA GLU A 119 -19.57 50.01 23.30
C GLU A 119 -20.21 48.62 23.45
N ALA A 120 -19.37 47.60 23.56
CA ALA A 120 -19.82 46.25 23.89
C ALA A 120 -20.44 46.21 25.31
N PRO A 121 -21.58 45.53 25.52
CA PRO A 121 -22.16 45.38 26.85
C PRO A 121 -21.23 44.52 27.73
N VAL A 122 -20.69 45.14 28.77
CA VAL A 122 -19.85 44.49 29.79
C VAL A 122 -20.66 43.44 30.54
N ALA A 123 -20.48 42.16 30.18
CA ALA A 123 -20.95 41.04 30.99
C ALA A 123 -20.13 40.98 32.30
N ARG A 124 -20.82 40.75 33.41
CA ARG A 124 -20.28 40.85 34.78
C ARG A 124 -19.13 39.87 35.06
N ALA A 125 -18.26 40.30 35.97
CA ALA A 125 -17.26 39.48 36.66
C ALA A 125 -17.86 38.22 37.30
N PRO A 126 -17.06 37.14 37.48
CA PRO A 126 -17.53 35.85 38.00
C PRO A 126 -18.05 35.94 39.45
N ALA A 127 -18.99 35.05 39.77
CA ALA A 127 -19.53 34.90 41.11
C ALA A 127 -18.50 34.34 42.10
N GLU A 128 -18.64 34.71 43.37
CA GLU A 128 -17.70 34.39 44.45
C GLU A 128 -17.67 32.89 44.80
N ILE A 129 -16.48 32.39 45.12
CA ILE A 129 -16.25 31.04 45.64
C ILE A 129 -16.62 31.01 47.13
N PRO A 130 -17.55 30.17 47.59
CA PRO A 130 -17.81 30.00 49.02
C PRO A 130 -16.65 29.19 49.68
N PRO A 131 -16.28 29.51 50.94
CA PRO A 131 -15.20 28.82 51.64
C PRO A 131 -15.58 27.38 52.04
N PRO A 132 -14.59 26.48 52.25
CA PRO A 132 -14.85 25.11 52.70
C PRO A 132 -15.40 25.09 54.12
N ALA A 133 -16.50 24.36 54.33
CA ALA A 133 -17.07 24.13 55.66
C ALA A 133 -16.38 22.93 56.35
N GLU A 134 -16.21 23.03 57.66
CA GLU A 134 -15.48 22.09 58.50
C GLU A 134 -16.25 20.79 58.76
N ILE A 135 -15.51 19.71 59.05
CA ILE A 135 -16.04 18.38 59.41
C ILE A 135 -16.33 18.35 60.91
N PRO A 136 -17.54 17.98 61.36
CA PRO A 136 -17.78 17.51 62.72
C PRO A 136 -17.70 15.97 62.77
N GLU A 137 -16.85 15.44 63.64
CA GLU A 137 -16.96 14.05 64.11
C GLU A 137 -18.17 13.94 65.05
N GLU A 138 -19.14 13.08 64.76
CA GLU A 138 -19.91 12.44 65.83
C GLU A 138 -20.40 11.04 65.39
N ILE A 139 -20.10 10.04 66.21
CA ILE A 139 -20.42 8.63 65.96
C ILE A 139 -21.76 8.31 66.63
N VAL A 140 -22.72 7.82 65.85
CA VAL A 140 -23.92 7.16 66.37
C VAL A 140 -24.10 5.84 65.63
N GLU A 141 -23.84 4.72 66.31
CA GLU A 141 -24.16 3.39 65.80
C GLU A 141 -25.68 3.13 65.96
N GLU A 142 -26.40 3.02 64.84
CA GLU A 142 -27.69 2.32 64.80
C GLU A 142 -27.51 0.93 64.16
N PRO A 143 -28.18 -0.12 64.67
CA PRO A 143 -27.96 -1.49 64.22
C PRO A 143 -28.60 -1.77 62.85
N LEU A 144 -27.83 -2.42 61.98
CA LEU A 144 -28.26 -2.87 60.65
C LEU A 144 -29.46 -3.84 60.73
N PRO A 145 -30.48 -3.69 59.88
CA PRO A 145 -31.47 -4.75 59.65
C PRO A 145 -30.84 -5.91 58.86
N GLU A 146 -31.26 -7.14 59.16
CA GLU A 146 -30.77 -8.35 58.50
C GLU A 146 -31.09 -8.34 56.99
N GLU A 147 -30.07 -8.55 56.15
CA GLU A 147 -30.23 -8.59 54.69
C GLU A 147 -31.02 -9.82 54.24
N PRO A 148 -31.92 -9.69 53.24
CA PRO A 148 -32.53 -10.84 52.61
C PRO A 148 -31.47 -11.65 51.86
N VAL A 149 -31.53 -12.97 51.96
CA VAL A 149 -30.60 -13.87 51.26
C VAL A 149 -30.81 -13.74 49.75
N GLU A 150 -29.90 -13.04 49.08
CA GLU A 150 -29.88 -13.00 47.60
C GLU A 150 -29.55 -14.40 47.06
N GLU A 151 -30.37 -14.89 46.14
CA GLU A 151 -30.03 -16.06 45.34
C GLU A 151 -28.78 -15.74 44.51
N PRO A 152 -27.84 -16.68 44.32
CA PRO A 152 -26.60 -16.39 43.64
C PRO A 152 -26.87 -16.04 42.18
N VAL A 153 -26.83 -14.74 41.87
CA VAL A 153 -26.79 -14.24 40.50
C VAL A 153 -25.56 -14.84 39.85
N ILE A 154 -25.78 -15.82 38.96
CA ILE A 154 -24.74 -16.34 38.08
C ILE A 154 -24.31 -15.15 37.21
N GLN A 155 -23.18 -14.55 37.57
CA GLN A 155 -22.51 -13.60 36.69
C GLN A 155 -22.27 -14.33 35.37
N PRO A 156 -22.68 -13.78 34.22
CA PRO A 156 -22.24 -14.35 32.95
C PRO A 156 -20.72 -14.28 32.96
N GLU A 157 -20.08 -15.44 32.91
CA GLU A 157 -18.63 -15.51 32.80
C GLU A 157 -18.26 -14.74 31.53
N LEU A 158 -17.49 -13.65 31.71
CA LEU A 158 -17.03 -12.81 30.61
C LEU A 158 -16.40 -13.73 29.57
N GLU A 159 -17.02 -13.83 28.39
CA GLU A 159 -16.45 -14.62 27.32
C GLU A 159 -15.05 -14.06 27.05
N PRO A 160 -14.00 -14.91 27.01
CA PRO A 160 -12.65 -14.42 26.81
C PRO A 160 -12.60 -13.72 25.46
N GLU A 161 -12.19 -12.44 25.45
CA GLU A 161 -12.10 -11.67 24.21
C GLU A 161 -11.26 -12.43 23.17
N GLU A 162 -11.72 -12.46 21.92
CA GLU A 162 -11.02 -13.11 20.81
C GLU A 162 -9.76 -12.30 20.46
N GLY A 163 -8.72 -12.44 21.28
CA GLY A 163 -7.45 -11.76 21.09
C GLY A 163 -6.78 -12.17 19.78
N LEU A 164 -6.26 -11.20 19.05
CA LEU A 164 -5.51 -11.40 17.80
C LEU A 164 -4.28 -12.32 18.00
N PRO A 165 -3.81 -13.00 16.93
CA PRO A 165 -2.62 -13.84 17.03
C PRO A 165 -1.38 -13.06 17.48
N GLY A 166 -0.56 -13.70 18.31
CA GLY A 166 0.70 -13.14 18.84
C GLY A 166 1.81 -13.00 17.78
N VAL A 167 1.58 -12.20 16.74
CA VAL A 167 2.55 -11.85 15.70
C VAL A 167 3.73 -11.10 16.34
N ARG A 168 4.95 -11.52 15.98
CA ARG A 168 6.20 -10.90 16.47
C ARG A 168 6.97 -10.18 15.38
N HIS A 169 6.86 -10.65 14.14
CA HIS A 169 7.55 -10.12 12.97
C HIS A 169 6.58 -10.05 11.80
N LEU A 170 6.14 -8.85 11.46
CA LEU A 170 5.34 -8.58 10.28
C LEU A 170 6.25 -8.13 9.14
N PHE A 171 6.12 -8.79 7.99
CA PHE A 171 6.75 -8.43 6.74
C PHE A 171 5.67 -7.99 5.75
N VAL A 172 5.77 -6.79 5.20
CA VAL A 172 4.85 -6.29 4.16
C VAL A 172 5.65 -6.08 2.88
N ILE A 173 5.40 -6.88 1.85
CA ILE A 173 5.89 -6.63 0.50
C ILE A 173 4.84 -5.77 -0.21
N MET A 174 5.20 -4.53 -0.51
CA MET A 174 4.34 -3.56 -1.19
C MET A 174 4.73 -3.43 -2.67
N LEU A 175 3.97 -4.10 -3.54
CA LEU A 175 4.12 -3.97 -4.98
C LEU A 175 3.54 -2.64 -5.48
N GLY A 176 3.79 -2.32 -6.75
CA GLY A 176 3.43 -1.08 -7.41
C GLY A 176 1.98 -1.00 -7.86
N GLU A 177 1.75 -1.19 -9.16
CA GLU A 177 0.46 -0.98 -9.83
C GLU A 177 -0.03 -2.29 -10.47
N ASN A 178 -0.68 -3.15 -9.66
CA ASN A 178 -1.20 -4.42 -10.13
C ASN A 178 -2.61 -4.64 -9.57
N GLY A 179 -3.57 -4.90 -10.45
CA GLY A 179 -4.93 -5.28 -10.06
C GLY A 179 -5.02 -6.75 -9.70
N TYR A 180 -6.14 -7.13 -9.08
CA TYR A 180 -6.40 -8.50 -8.66
C TYR A 180 -6.43 -9.48 -9.85
N GLU A 181 -7.08 -9.11 -10.95
CA GLU A 181 -7.25 -10.00 -12.11
C GLU A 181 -5.92 -10.26 -12.84
N GLU A 182 -5.03 -9.27 -12.87
CA GLU A 182 -3.67 -9.43 -13.38
C GLU A 182 -2.81 -10.28 -12.43
N SER A 183 -2.96 -10.10 -11.12
CA SER A 183 -2.05 -10.68 -10.10
C SER A 183 -2.43 -12.10 -9.71
N PHE A 184 -3.72 -12.39 -9.57
CA PHE A 184 -4.26 -13.64 -9.05
C PHE A 184 -5.29 -14.29 -9.99
N GLY A 185 -5.87 -13.53 -10.92
CA GLY A 185 -6.86 -14.02 -11.88
C GLY A 185 -6.37 -15.20 -12.74
N PRO A 186 -7.29 -15.92 -13.42
CA PRO A 186 -7.02 -17.23 -14.03
C PRO A 186 -5.87 -17.22 -15.05
N VAL A 187 -5.68 -16.08 -15.75
CA VAL A 187 -4.69 -15.88 -16.82
C VAL A 187 -3.47 -15.05 -16.39
N SER A 188 -3.24 -14.88 -15.08
CA SER A 188 -2.08 -14.12 -14.57
C SER A 188 -0.75 -14.59 -15.17
N ALA A 189 0.08 -13.61 -15.56
CA ALA A 189 1.43 -13.85 -16.07
C ALA A 189 2.47 -14.09 -14.95
N ALA A 190 2.05 -14.16 -13.69
CA ALA A 190 2.91 -14.37 -12.52
C ALA A 190 2.52 -15.64 -11.73
N PRO A 191 2.69 -16.85 -12.29
CA PRO A 191 2.28 -18.11 -11.65
C PRO A 191 2.82 -18.34 -10.22
N TYR A 192 3.95 -17.75 -9.84
CA TYR A 192 4.46 -17.78 -8.47
C TYR A 192 3.54 -17.03 -7.50
N LEU A 193 3.22 -15.77 -7.82
CA LEU A 193 2.30 -14.94 -7.05
C LEU A 193 0.86 -15.47 -7.14
N ALA A 194 0.44 -15.90 -8.32
CA ALA A 194 -0.93 -16.28 -8.60
C ALA A 194 -1.30 -17.70 -8.11
N ARG A 195 -0.32 -18.61 -7.96
CA ARG A 195 -0.58 -20.03 -7.62
C ARG A 195 0.33 -20.56 -6.51
N THR A 196 1.66 -20.44 -6.68
CA THR A 196 2.63 -21.07 -5.75
C THR A 196 2.62 -20.46 -4.34
N LEU A 197 2.39 -19.15 -4.21
CA LEU A 197 2.30 -18.50 -2.90
C LEU A 197 0.91 -18.69 -2.25
N PRO A 198 -0.23 -18.60 -2.97
CA PRO A 198 -1.56 -18.96 -2.45
C PRO A 198 -1.65 -20.40 -1.92
N GLU A 199 -0.98 -21.39 -2.53
CA GLU A 199 -0.88 -22.76 -1.98
C GLU A 199 -0.23 -22.81 -0.57
N ARG A 200 0.39 -21.72 -0.10
CA ARG A 200 1.13 -21.62 1.17
C ARG A 200 0.58 -20.56 2.12
N GLY A 201 -0.57 -19.99 1.81
CA GLY A 201 -1.16 -18.88 2.55
C GLY A 201 -2.64 -18.69 2.22
N GLU A 202 -3.18 -17.55 2.60
CA GLU A 202 -4.58 -17.18 2.37
C GLU A 202 -4.68 -15.93 1.51
N LEU A 203 -5.47 -16.00 0.44
CA LEU A 203 -5.69 -14.89 -0.48
C LEU A 203 -6.99 -14.16 -0.14
N LEU A 204 -6.88 -12.97 0.44
CA LEU A 204 -8.00 -12.03 0.54
C LEU A 204 -8.24 -11.39 -0.83
N SER A 205 -9.29 -11.86 -1.51
CA SER A 205 -9.62 -11.44 -2.86
C SER A 205 -10.22 -10.04 -2.92
N ASN A 206 -11.00 -9.66 -1.89
CA ASN A 206 -11.69 -8.37 -1.80
C ASN A 206 -10.89 -7.33 -1.01
N TYR A 207 -9.60 -7.21 -1.35
CA TYR A 207 -8.70 -6.20 -0.80
C TYR A 207 -8.42 -5.06 -1.80
N TYR A 208 -8.51 -3.81 -1.34
CA TYR A 208 -8.57 -2.61 -2.19
C TYR A 208 -7.55 -1.51 -1.83
N GLY A 209 -7.10 -0.79 -2.85
CA GLY A 209 -6.51 0.54 -2.69
C GLY A 209 -7.55 1.57 -2.23
N VAL A 210 -7.16 2.50 -1.37
CA VAL A 210 -8.02 3.54 -0.78
C VAL A 210 -8.06 4.82 -1.61
N ALA A 211 -7.04 5.06 -2.43
CA ALA A 211 -6.87 6.30 -3.19
C ALA A 211 -6.28 6.05 -4.58
N LYS A 212 -6.38 7.05 -5.47
CA LYS A 212 -5.55 7.12 -6.67
C LYS A 212 -4.11 7.50 -6.28
N GLY A 213 -3.12 6.89 -6.92
CA GLY A 213 -1.69 7.09 -6.72
C GLY A 213 -1.08 6.06 -5.77
N ARG A 214 -0.02 5.34 -6.18
CA ARG A 214 0.64 4.35 -5.31
C ARG A 214 1.15 5.01 -4.04
N LEU A 215 1.81 6.16 -4.17
CA LEU A 215 2.37 6.90 -3.04
C LEU A 215 1.31 7.31 -2.02
N ALA A 216 0.10 7.67 -2.45
CA ALA A 216 -1.03 7.95 -1.57
C ALA A 216 -1.45 6.73 -0.74
N ASN A 217 -1.55 5.56 -1.37
CA ASN A 217 -1.91 4.31 -0.68
C ASN A 217 -0.82 3.86 0.31
N GLN A 218 0.46 4.08 -0.02
CA GLN A 218 1.57 3.79 0.89
C GLN A 218 1.59 4.75 2.09
N VAL A 219 1.28 6.04 1.88
CA VAL A 219 1.06 7.01 2.97
C VAL A 219 -0.11 6.59 3.86
N ALA A 220 -1.24 6.20 3.25
CA ALA A 220 -2.42 5.73 3.97
C ALA A 220 -2.12 4.56 4.90
N LEU A 221 -1.39 3.55 4.41
CA LEU A 221 -0.95 2.39 5.20
C LEU A 221 0.04 2.74 6.32
N LEU A 222 0.79 3.85 6.22
CA LEU A 222 1.81 4.22 7.20
C LEU A 222 1.36 5.28 8.22
N SER A 223 0.19 5.89 8.04
CA SER A 223 -0.21 7.07 8.82
C SER A 223 -1.73 7.33 8.92
N GLY A 224 -2.56 6.53 8.25
CA GLY A 224 -4.01 6.77 8.16
C GLY A 224 -4.38 8.07 7.44
N GLN A 225 -3.43 8.74 6.78
CA GLN A 225 -3.67 9.99 6.06
C GLN A 225 -4.22 9.74 4.66
N GLY A 226 -5.18 10.56 4.26
CA GLY A 226 -5.70 10.63 2.90
C GLY A 226 -4.78 11.40 1.93
N PRO A 227 -4.97 11.23 0.61
CA PRO A 227 -4.28 11.98 -0.42
C PRO A 227 -4.56 13.49 -0.38
N THR A 228 -3.54 14.29 -0.69
CA THR A 228 -3.65 15.58 -1.40
C THR A 228 -3.75 15.34 -2.92
N GLU A 229 -4.08 16.38 -3.70
CA GLU A 229 -4.03 16.28 -5.17
C GLU A 229 -2.62 15.91 -5.69
N GLU A 230 -1.57 16.51 -5.12
CA GLU A 230 -0.19 16.20 -5.53
C GLU A 230 0.23 14.78 -5.12
N LEU A 231 -0.20 14.30 -3.96
CA LEU A 231 0.08 12.94 -3.49
C LEU A 231 -0.64 11.89 -4.33
N ALA A 232 -1.88 12.15 -4.73
CA ALA A 232 -2.61 11.33 -5.70
C ALA A 232 -1.98 11.36 -7.12
N ALA A 233 -1.18 12.39 -7.41
CA ALA A 233 -0.36 12.52 -8.62
C ALA A 233 1.09 12.00 -8.46
N GLU A 234 1.37 11.17 -7.43
CA GLU A 234 2.70 10.57 -7.15
C GLU A 234 3.78 11.57 -6.69
N CYS A 235 3.39 12.78 -6.29
CA CYS A 235 4.26 13.89 -5.89
C CYS A 235 5.31 14.22 -6.97
N PRO A 236 4.87 14.81 -8.11
CA PRO A 236 5.72 15.08 -9.27
C PRO A 236 6.83 16.09 -8.95
N ALA A 237 7.89 16.07 -9.75
CA ALA A 237 9.03 16.98 -9.61
C ALA A 237 8.70 18.40 -10.13
N PRO A 238 9.38 19.46 -9.64
CA PRO A 238 10.48 19.46 -8.67
C PRO A 238 10.03 19.36 -7.20
N VAL A 239 10.91 18.79 -6.35
CA VAL A 239 10.89 18.65 -4.87
C VAL A 239 9.50 18.70 -4.19
N PRO A 240 9.05 17.62 -3.50
CA PRO A 240 7.79 17.65 -2.77
C PRO A 240 7.81 18.76 -1.72
N VAL A 241 6.85 19.68 -1.80
CA VAL A 241 6.68 20.78 -0.84
C VAL A 241 5.96 20.29 0.42
N ASP A 242 6.18 20.99 1.53
CA ASP A 242 5.37 20.81 2.74
C ASP A 242 3.89 21.03 2.42
N ILE A 243 3.01 20.28 3.08
CA ILE A 243 1.56 20.48 2.96
C ILE A 243 1.21 21.82 3.61
N ILE A 244 0.58 22.71 2.84
CA ILE A 244 0.17 24.06 3.30
C ILE A 244 -1.36 24.18 3.15
N PRO A 245 -2.11 24.57 4.21
CA PRO A 245 -1.63 25.08 5.50
C PRO A 245 -1.00 24.05 6.44
N GLY A 246 -1.19 22.74 6.22
CA GLY A 246 -0.57 21.71 7.06
C GLY A 246 -1.22 21.58 8.44
N THR A 247 -2.47 22.02 8.57
CA THR A 247 -3.23 21.99 9.83
C THR A 247 -4.03 20.72 9.95
N VAL A 248 -4.09 20.12 11.15
CA VAL A 248 -4.98 18.98 11.40
C VAL A 248 -6.44 19.47 11.39
N SER A 249 -7.30 18.78 10.63
CA SER A 249 -8.72 19.12 10.47
C SER A 249 -9.45 19.10 11.80
N ALA A 250 -10.11 20.21 12.14
CA ALA A 250 -11.00 20.26 13.29
C ALA A 250 -12.22 19.34 13.14
N ALA A 251 -12.60 18.98 11.90
CA ALA A 251 -13.75 18.13 11.61
C ALA A 251 -13.50 16.63 11.90
N THR A 252 -12.23 16.19 11.93
CA THR A 252 -11.85 14.81 12.25
C THR A 252 -10.98 14.69 13.51
N ALA A 253 -10.81 15.78 14.27
CA ALA A 253 -9.88 15.91 15.39
C ALA A 253 -10.10 14.99 16.61
N THR A 254 -11.17 14.17 16.63
CA THR A 254 -11.48 13.25 17.74
C THR A 254 -11.22 11.78 17.44
N THR A 255 -11.25 11.38 16.18
CA THR A 255 -11.02 9.98 15.77
C THR A 255 -10.11 9.92 14.55
N THR A 256 -10.44 10.59 13.45
CA THR A 256 -9.78 10.36 12.15
C THR A 256 -8.94 11.53 11.64
N ALA A 257 -8.12 12.10 12.54
CA ALA A 257 -7.27 13.27 12.30
C ALA A 257 -6.57 13.27 10.92
N GLN A 258 -6.90 14.24 10.08
CA GLN A 258 -6.31 14.44 8.74
C GLN A 258 -5.59 15.78 8.65
N VAL A 259 -4.45 15.84 7.97
CA VAL A 259 -3.82 17.12 7.60
C VAL A 259 -4.51 17.73 6.39
N GLU A 260 -4.89 19.00 6.51
CA GLU A 260 -5.49 19.80 5.45
C GLU A 260 -4.45 20.64 4.68
N GLY A 261 -4.52 20.61 3.35
CA GLY A 261 -3.73 21.45 2.46
C GLY A 261 -3.31 20.80 1.15
N ASN A 262 -2.43 21.50 0.45
CA ASN A 262 -1.84 21.10 -0.83
C ASN A 262 -0.33 20.92 -0.65
N GLY A 263 0.27 19.94 -1.32
CA GLY A 263 1.65 19.54 -1.15
C GLY A 263 1.81 18.05 -0.85
N CYS A 264 2.98 17.66 -0.37
CA CYS A 264 3.39 16.25 -0.28
C CYS A 264 4.10 15.86 1.00
N VAL A 265 4.73 16.80 1.71
CA VAL A 265 5.46 16.51 2.96
C VAL A 265 4.58 16.88 4.16
N PHE A 266 4.19 15.86 4.92
CA PHE A 266 3.39 15.96 6.13
C PHE A 266 4.19 16.58 7.28
N PRO A 267 3.59 17.52 8.05
CA PRO A 267 4.26 18.21 9.15
C PRO A 267 4.63 17.25 10.29
N ALA A 268 5.56 17.67 11.15
CA ALA A 268 6.13 16.79 12.20
C ALA A 268 5.13 16.36 13.28
N ALA A 269 3.95 16.98 13.34
CA ALA A 269 2.82 16.58 14.19
C ALA A 269 2.06 15.35 13.66
N VAL A 270 2.32 14.91 12.43
CA VAL A 270 1.72 13.67 11.89
C VAL A 270 2.48 12.47 12.43
N GLU A 271 1.77 11.70 13.26
CA GLU A 271 2.21 10.39 13.69
C GLU A 271 2.21 9.39 12.52
N THR A 272 3.06 8.38 12.65
CA THR A 272 3.21 7.31 11.67
C THR A 272 3.38 6.00 12.41
N LEU A 273 2.98 4.90 11.78
CA LEU A 273 3.18 3.53 12.28
C LEU A 273 4.67 3.28 12.64
N PRO A 274 5.66 3.59 11.77
CA PRO A 274 7.07 3.65 12.14
C PRO A 274 7.39 4.45 13.42
N GLY A 275 6.81 5.64 13.57
CA GLY A 275 7.01 6.51 14.73
C GLY A 275 6.48 5.91 16.04
N GLN A 276 5.29 5.32 16.03
CA GLN A 276 4.70 4.66 17.19
C GLN A 276 5.42 3.37 17.57
N LEU A 277 5.84 2.56 16.59
CA LEU A 277 6.69 1.39 16.82
C LEU A 277 8.00 1.78 17.50
N ALA A 278 8.68 2.82 16.99
CA ALA A 278 9.91 3.34 17.60
C ALA A 278 9.67 3.88 19.03
N ALA A 279 8.56 4.56 19.29
CA ALA A 279 8.18 5.03 20.63
C ALA A 279 7.97 3.87 21.63
N LYS A 280 7.44 2.74 21.16
CA LYS A 280 7.33 1.48 21.91
C LYS A 280 8.61 0.62 21.92
N GLN A 281 9.73 1.14 21.43
CA GLN A 281 11.02 0.43 21.31
C GLN A 281 10.93 -0.85 20.42
N LEU A 282 9.89 -0.94 19.59
CA LEU A 282 9.76 -1.97 18.57
C LEU A 282 10.55 -1.54 17.34
N LYS A 283 11.54 -2.36 16.96
CA LYS A 283 12.31 -2.14 15.74
C LYS A 283 11.38 -2.18 14.53
N TRP A 284 11.51 -1.20 13.66
CA TRP A 284 10.95 -1.21 12.31
C TRP A 284 12.09 -1.06 11.30
N ARG A 285 11.88 -1.44 10.04
CA ARG A 285 12.80 -1.13 8.93
C ARG A 285 12.07 -1.15 7.61
N ALA A 286 12.42 -0.24 6.72
CA ALA A 286 12.14 -0.34 5.31
C ALA A 286 13.34 -0.93 4.55
N TYR A 287 13.07 -1.83 3.62
CA TYR A 287 14.05 -2.46 2.75
C TYR A 287 13.70 -2.12 1.30
N VAL A 288 14.45 -1.18 0.73
CA VAL A 288 14.19 -0.65 -0.62
C VAL A 288 15.18 -1.27 -1.60
N GLU A 289 14.67 -1.90 -2.65
CA GLU A 289 15.52 -2.42 -3.71
C GLU A 289 16.15 -1.27 -4.53
N GLU A 290 17.45 -1.37 -4.79
CA GLU A 290 18.17 -0.42 -5.64
C GLU A 290 17.59 -0.39 -7.06
N ALA A 291 17.58 0.79 -7.70
CA ALA A 291 17.06 0.94 -9.05
C ALA A 291 17.86 0.14 -10.09
N VAL A 292 19.18 0.03 -9.91
CA VAL A 292 20.11 -0.80 -10.69
C VAL A 292 21.29 -1.18 -9.78
N PRO A 293 21.79 -2.42 -9.77
CA PRO A 293 22.95 -2.81 -8.96
C PRO A 293 24.18 -1.93 -9.21
N GLY A 294 24.68 -1.28 -8.15
CA GLY A 294 25.84 -0.39 -8.24
C GLY A 294 25.54 1.04 -8.70
N THR A 295 24.27 1.45 -8.71
CA THR A 295 23.90 2.88 -8.68
C THR A 295 24.02 3.42 -7.25
N PRO A 296 23.99 4.76 -7.03
CA PRO A 296 23.95 5.31 -5.69
C PRO A 296 22.79 4.73 -4.88
N GLU A 297 23.07 4.44 -3.61
CA GLU A 297 22.10 4.01 -2.60
C GLU A 297 20.82 4.86 -2.68
N PRO A 298 19.61 4.28 -2.55
CA PRO A 298 18.37 5.06 -2.54
C PRO A 298 18.50 6.19 -1.51
N PRO A 299 17.98 7.41 -1.82
CA PRO A 299 18.19 8.56 -0.96
C PRO A 299 17.73 8.24 0.47
N SER A 300 18.59 8.53 1.44
CA SER A 300 18.30 8.38 2.87
C SER A 300 16.90 8.93 3.19
N CYS A 301 16.05 8.12 3.82
CA CYS A 301 14.62 8.42 3.96
C CYS A 301 13.86 8.50 2.61
N ALA A 302 13.89 7.42 1.82
CA ALA A 302 13.16 7.33 0.55
C ALA A 302 11.63 7.49 0.73
N LYS A 303 10.93 7.94 -0.32
CA LYS A 303 9.46 7.91 -0.37
C LYS A 303 8.96 6.46 -0.17
N PRO A 304 7.92 6.19 0.64
CA PRO A 304 7.01 7.14 1.28
C PRO A 304 7.53 7.78 2.59
N PHE A 305 8.53 7.20 3.25
CA PHE A 305 9.01 7.63 4.57
C PHE A 305 9.52 9.07 4.59
N GLY A 306 10.24 9.49 3.55
CA GLY A 306 10.67 10.88 3.34
C GLY A 306 9.57 11.89 3.06
N LEU A 307 8.29 11.49 3.11
CA LEU A 307 7.15 12.42 3.10
C LEU A 307 6.72 12.85 4.50
N PHE A 308 7.25 12.29 5.58
CA PHE A 308 6.83 12.65 6.93
C PHE A 308 7.97 13.37 7.65
N ARG A 309 7.79 14.64 8.03
CA ARG A 309 8.81 15.37 8.83
C ARG A 309 9.14 14.66 10.14
N SER A 310 8.18 13.95 10.73
CA SER A 310 8.36 13.12 11.94
C SER A 310 9.33 11.94 11.76
N LEU A 311 9.71 11.61 10.52
CA LEU A 311 10.79 10.68 10.16
C LEU A 311 11.96 11.40 9.47
N LEU A 312 11.68 12.22 8.45
CA LEU A 312 12.68 12.90 7.62
C LEU A 312 13.63 13.82 8.40
N ASP A 313 13.13 14.52 9.41
CA ASP A 313 13.94 15.46 10.20
C ASP A 313 14.78 14.74 11.29
N LYS A 314 14.72 13.41 11.37
CA LYS A 314 15.52 12.55 12.29
C LYS A 314 16.72 11.92 11.56
N PRO A 315 17.92 11.89 12.17
CA PRO A 315 19.09 11.24 11.56
C PRO A 315 18.89 9.73 11.36
N GLU A 316 18.08 9.07 12.20
CA GLU A 316 17.83 7.63 12.15
C GLU A 316 17.04 7.18 10.91
N CYS A 317 16.35 8.06 10.17
CA CYS A 317 15.63 7.62 8.96
C CYS A 317 16.57 7.10 7.85
N ALA A 318 17.85 7.45 7.90
CA ALA A 318 18.88 6.85 7.03
C ALA A 318 19.27 5.41 7.46
N GLU A 319 19.07 5.04 8.73
CA GLU A 319 19.36 3.71 9.28
C GLU A 319 18.13 2.78 9.25
N ASP A 320 16.93 3.37 9.37
CA ASP A 320 15.66 2.64 9.32
C ASP A 320 15.14 2.46 7.87
N VAL A 321 15.60 3.24 6.89
CA VAL A 321 15.29 3.05 5.46
C VAL A 321 16.55 2.59 4.72
N ALA A 322 16.75 1.27 4.69
CA ALA A 322 17.95 0.61 4.19
C ALA A 322 17.76 0.01 2.78
N GLY A 323 18.87 -0.27 2.09
CA GLY A 323 18.86 -1.08 0.87
C GLY A 323 18.45 -2.53 1.13
N LEU A 324 17.79 -3.16 0.15
CA LEU A 324 17.31 -4.55 0.22
C LEU A 324 18.33 -5.58 0.77
N PRO A 325 19.64 -5.53 0.44
CA PRO A 325 20.62 -6.50 0.98
C PRO A 325 20.71 -6.53 2.51
N GLN A 326 20.25 -5.50 3.22
CA GLN A 326 20.18 -5.48 4.68
C GLN A 326 19.16 -6.49 5.24
N LEU A 327 18.12 -6.85 4.48
CA LEU A 327 17.13 -7.87 4.87
C LEU A 327 17.81 -9.21 5.17
N ALA A 328 18.71 -9.64 4.29
CA ALA A 328 19.51 -10.86 4.44
C ALA A 328 20.49 -10.81 5.63
N VAL A 329 20.79 -9.62 6.16
CA VAL A 329 21.56 -9.45 7.41
C VAL A 329 20.64 -9.61 8.61
N ASP A 330 19.52 -8.90 8.64
CA ASP A 330 18.62 -8.84 9.79
C ASP A 330 17.84 -10.14 10.01
N LEU A 331 17.57 -10.93 8.96
CA LEU A 331 16.89 -12.23 9.05
C LEU A 331 17.73 -13.35 9.70
N LYS A 332 19.03 -13.13 9.94
CA LYS A 332 19.95 -14.13 10.55
C LYS A 332 19.69 -14.38 12.03
N ASP A 333 19.14 -13.39 12.73
CA ASP A 333 18.85 -13.45 14.17
C ASP A 333 17.49 -12.76 14.44
N PRO A 334 16.48 -13.44 15.04
CA PRO A 334 15.19 -12.82 15.34
C PRO A 334 15.30 -11.60 16.29
N LYS A 335 16.42 -11.40 17.00
CA LYS A 335 16.67 -10.17 17.77
C LYS A 335 17.12 -8.98 16.91
N GLN A 336 17.61 -9.25 15.70
CA GLN A 336 17.98 -8.24 14.70
C GLN A 336 16.81 -7.98 13.76
N THR A 337 16.06 -9.01 13.39
CA THR A 337 14.85 -8.89 12.57
C THR A 337 13.85 -7.92 13.22
N PRO A 338 13.39 -6.87 12.50
CA PRO A 338 12.41 -5.93 13.00
C PRO A 338 11.07 -6.57 13.37
N ALA A 339 10.31 -5.92 14.24
CA ALA A 339 8.90 -6.24 14.47
C ALA A 339 8.04 -5.89 13.24
N PHE A 340 8.40 -4.82 12.52
CA PHE A 340 7.78 -4.41 11.26
C PHE A 340 8.82 -4.22 10.16
N SER A 341 8.68 -4.96 9.06
CA SER A 341 9.57 -4.96 7.91
C SER A 341 8.81 -4.56 6.65
N TYR A 342 9.05 -3.36 6.12
CA TYR A 342 8.36 -2.85 4.93
C TYR A 342 9.26 -2.97 3.70
N ILE A 343 8.89 -3.80 2.74
CA ILE A 343 9.78 -4.26 1.67
C ILE A 343 9.24 -3.73 0.34
N VAL A 344 10.07 -2.97 -0.37
CA VAL A 344 9.69 -2.23 -1.58
C VAL A 344 10.60 -2.63 -2.75
N PRO A 345 10.07 -3.32 -3.79
CA PRO A 345 10.82 -3.56 -5.02
C PRO A 345 11.06 -2.26 -5.81
N ASN A 346 12.07 -2.30 -6.69
CA ASN A 346 12.42 -1.18 -7.54
C ASN A 346 11.41 -1.01 -8.70
N ARG A 347 11.59 0.01 -9.55
CA ARG A 347 10.68 0.27 -10.68
C ARG A 347 10.54 -0.92 -11.65
N CYS A 348 11.57 -1.75 -11.81
CA CYS A 348 11.54 -2.92 -12.68
C CYS A 348 10.82 -4.11 -12.05
N HIS A 349 10.83 -4.25 -10.73
CA HIS A 349 10.19 -5.37 -10.03
C HIS A 349 8.88 -5.02 -9.31
N ALA A 350 8.49 -3.74 -9.24
CA ALA A 350 7.22 -3.31 -8.66
C ALA A 350 5.98 -3.70 -9.48
N GLY A 351 6.16 -4.19 -10.71
CA GLY A 351 5.05 -4.51 -11.61
C GLY A 351 4.28 -3.28 -12.04
N ALA A 352 4.96 -2.27 -12.58
CA ALA A 352 4.30 -1.14 -13.21
C ALA A 352 3.65 -1.54 -14.55
N VAL A 353 2.56 -0.85 -14.92
CA VAL A 353 1.90 -1.04 -16.23
C VAL A 353 2.78 -0.62 -17.41
N GLU A 354 3.65 0.36 -17.19
CA GLU A 354 4.71 0.75 -18.13
C GLU A 354 6.00 0.00 -17.80
N PRO A 355 6.75 -0.49 -18.81
CA PRO A 355 8.01 -1.18 -18.58
C PRO A 355 9.04 -0.18 -18.03
N CYS A 356 9.87 -0.61 -17.08
CA CYS A 356 10.89 0.27 -16.50
C CYS A 356 11.91 0.74 -17.56
N GLU A 357 12.24 -0.16 -18.50
CA GLU A 357 13.09 0.08 -19.67
C GLU A 357 12.56 -0.71 -20.87
N ALA A 358 12.98 -0.36 -22.09
CA ALA A 358 12.47 -0.99 -23.31
C ALA A 358 12.77 -2.50 -23.35
N GLY A 359 11.71 -3.31 -23.45
CA GLY A 359 11.79 -4.78 -23.52
C GLY A 359 11.73 -5.49 -22.17
N GLN A 360 11.65 -4.77 -21.04
CA GLN A 360 11.41 -5.36 -19.72
C GLN A 360 9.94 -5.78 -19.56
N PRO A 361 9.63 -6.78 -18.71
CA PRO A 361 8.25 -7.16 -18.38
C PRO A 361 7.48 -6.02 -17.68
N THR A 362 6.15 -6.13 -17.70
CA THR A 362 5.22 -5.22 -17.02
C THR A 362 4.25 -5.99 -16.11
N GLY A 363 3.60 -5.27 -15.20
CA GLY A 363 2.64 -5.83 -14.26
C GLY A 363 3.23 -6.98 -13.42
N PRO A 364 2.40 -7.94 -12.97
CA PRO A 364 2.84 -8.98 -12.04
C PRO A 364 4.01 -9.84 -12.53
N ALA A 365 4.14 -10.04 -13.85
CA ALA A 365 5.25 -10.79 -14.44
C ALA A 365 6.61 -10.15 -14.15
N ALA A 366 6.66 -8.84 -13.93
CA ALA A 366 7.88 -8.13 -13.56
C ALA A 366 8.26 -8.34 -12.08
N ALA A 367 7.28 -8.62 -11.21
CA ALA A 367 7.50 -8.88 -9.78
C ALA A 367 7.94 -10.32 -9.48
N GLU A 368 7.75 -11.26 -10.41
CA GLU A 368 8.13 -12.68 -10.26
C GLU A 368 9.57 -12.92 -9.77
N PRO A 369 10.63 -12.32 -10.37
CA PRO A 369 12.01 -12.61 -9.97
C PRO A 369 12.29 -12.17 -8.53
N PHE A 370 11.88 -10.95 -8.19
CA PHE A 370 12.01 -10.36 -6.85
C PHE A 370 11.29 -11.20 -5.79
N LEU A 371 10.03 -11.59 -6.04
CA LEU A 371 9.26 -12.41 -5.11
C LEU A 371 9.90 -13.79 -4.91
N ARG A 372 10.46 -14.39 -5.98
CA ARG A 372 11.16 -15.69 -5.91
C ARG A 372 12.49 -15.64 -5.15
N GLU A 373 13.09 -14.47 -5.01
CA GLU A 373 14.29 -14.25 -4.20
C GLU A 373 13.93 -13.97 -2.74
N VAL A 374 13.11 -12.94 -2.51
CA VAL A 374 12.81 -12.39 -1.18
C VAL A 374 11.90 -13.30 -0.34
N VAL A 375 10.84 -13.86 -0.94
CA VAL A 375 9.85 -14.63 -0.16
C VAL A 375 10.45 -15.91 0.43
N PRO A 376 11.21 -16.75 -0.29
CA PRO A 376 11.86 -17.92 0.30
C PRO A 376 12.83 -17.58 1.43
N GLU A 377 13.53 -16.45 1.36
CA GLU A 377 14.46 -16.02 2.43
C GLU A 377 13.71 -15.68 3.73
N ILE A 378 12.64 -14.88 3.64
CA ILE A 378 11.78 -14.57 4.78
C ILE A 378 11.21 -15.86 5.40
N LEU A 379 10.62 -16.72 4.57
CA LEU A 379 9.96 -17.96 5.03
C LEU A 379 10.95 -18.99 5.64
N ALA A 380 12.23 -18.95 5.25
CA ALA A 380 13.28 -19.79 5.82
C ALA A 380 13.84 -19.25 7.16
N SER A 381 13.67 -17.95 7.41
CA SER A 381 14.21 -17.27 8.60
C SER A 381 13.71 -17.88 9.92
N LYS A 382 14.44 -17.60 11.00
CA LYS A 382 13.99 -17.99 12.34
C LYS A 382 12.86 -17.07 12.83
N ALA A 383 12.94 -15.77 12.53
CA ALA A 383 11.92 -14.77 12.86
C ALA A 383 10.54 -15.14 12.31
N TYR A 384 10.45 -15.56 11.04
CA TYR A 384 9.19 -15.99 10.45
C TYR A 384 8.58 -17.22 11.16
N ARG A 385 9.42 -18.18 11.55
CA ARG A 385 8.98 -19.40 12.24
C ARG A 385 8.61 -19.17 13.72
N GLU A 386 8.99 -18.04 14.32
CA GLU A 386 8.70 -17.70 15.71
C GLU A 386 7.54 -16.68 15.84
N GLY A 387 6.51 -16.84 14.98
CA GLY A 387 5.32 -15.97 14.97
C GLY A 387 5.38 -14.87 13.90
N GLY A 388 5.86 -15.21 12.71
CA GLY A 388 5.89 -14.29 11.57
C GLY A 388 4.58 -14.24 10.79
N LEU A 389 4.30 -13.07 10.22
CA LEU A 389 3.26 -12.84 9.23
C LEU A 389 3.91 -12.16 8.03
N LEU A 390 3.77 -12.73 6.84
CA LEU A 390 4.15 -12.11 5.59
C LEU A 390 2.89 -11.70 4.83
N VAL A 391 2.77 -10.42 4.49
CA VAL A 391 1.70 -9.84 3.68
C VAL A 391 2.29 -9.42 2.33
N ILE A 392 1.61 -9.76 1.24
CA ILE A 392 1.96 -9.34 -0.13
C ILE A 392 0.73 -8.70 -0.76
N THR A 393 0.85 -7.43 -1.16
CA THR A 393 -0.23 -6.69 -1.84
C THR A 393 0.37 -5.62 -2.78
N SER A 394 -0.47 -4.92 -3.56
CA SER A 394 -0.06 -3.77 -4.37
C SER A 394 -0.60 -2.48 -3.80
N ALA A 395 0.11 -1.38 -4.00
CA ALA A 395 -0.35 -0.06 -3.56
C ALA A 395 -1.65 0.36 -4.29
N GLN A 396 -1.78 0.06 -5.59
CA GLN A 396 -3.03 0.26 -6.34
C GLN A 396 -3.18 -0.73 -7.52
N ALA A 397 -4.38 -0.81 -8.07
CA ALA A 397 -4.65 -1.39 -9.38
C ALA A 397 -4.44 -0.32 -10.48
N PRO A 398 -4.31 -0.71 -11.77
CA PRO A 398 -4.21 0.25 -12.87
C PRO A 398 -5.32 1.30 -12.84
N GLN A 399 -4.94 2.58 -12.85
CA GLN A 399 -5.91 3.69 -12.80
C GLN A 399 -6.33 4.16 -14.21
N THR A 400 -5.63 3.71 -15.24
CA THR A 400 -5.89 3.98 -16.66
C THR A 400 -5.46 2.77 -17.50
N GLY A 401 -5.62 2.82 -18.82
CA GLY A 401 -5.13 1.78 -19.73
C GLY A 401 -6.20 0.75 -20.11
N ALA A 402 -5.80 -0.50 -20.29
CA ALA A 402 -6.65 -1.57 -20.81
C ALA A 402 -7.59 -2.19 -19.77
N THR A 403 -7.16 -2.21 -18.50
CA THR A 403 -7.88 -2.83 -17.37
C THR A 403 -7.96 -1.88 -16.16
N PRO A 404 -8.50 -0.66 -16.32
CA PRO A 404 -8.55 0.30 -15.22
C PRO A 404 -9.54 -0.14 -14.13
N ASP A 405 -9.13 -0.03 -12.87
CA ASP A 405 -9.96 -0.27 -11.70
C ASP A 405 -9.76 0.85 -10.66
N SER A 406 -10.81 1.64 -10.43
CA SER A 406 -10.83 2.74 -9.45
C SER A 406 -11.81 2.48 -8.30
N ARG A 407 -12.23 1.22 -8.11
CA ARG A 407 -13.14 0.82 -7.02
C ARG A 407 -12.52 1.09 -5.65
N SER A 408 -13.39 1.31 -4.66
CA SER A 408 -13.01 1.32 -3.23
C SER A 408 -14.04 0.58 -2.40
N CYS A 409 -13.68 0.21 -1.17
CA CYS A 409 -14.54 -0.53 -0.25
C CYS A 409 -14.60 0.09 1.15
N CYS A 410 -15.35 -0.54 2.05
CA CYS A 410 -15.06 -0.50 3.50
C CYS A 410 -15.08 0.91 4.10
N GLY A 411 -16.13 1.67 3.78
CA GLY A 411 -16.30 3.04 4.27
C GLY A 411 -15.42 4.10 3.60
N ASN A 412 -14.56 3.74 2.61
CA ASN A 412 -13.54 4.61 2.00
C ASN A 412 -13.94 6.10 1.99
N PRO A 413 -13.28 6.95 2.80
CA PRO A 413 -13.81 8.24 3.22
C PRO A 413 -13.82 9.28 2.10
N ALA A 414 -14.49 10.40 2.34
CA ALA A 414 -14.25 11.61 1.58
C ALA A 414 -12.99 12.30 2.13
N TYR A 415 -12.00 12.52 1.26
CA TYR A 415 -10.73 13.12 1.64
C TYR A 415 -10.83 14.65 1.63
N PRO A 416 -10.38 15.37 2.68
CA PRO A 416 -10.54 16.82 2.77
C PRO A 416 -9.71 17.61 1.73
N ASN A 417 -8.65 16.99 1.18
CA ASN A 417 -7.72 17.60 0.23
C ASN A 417 -8.00 17.21 -1.23
N LEU A 418 -9.08 16.48 -1.51
CA LEU A 418 -9.53 16.17 -2.86
C LEU A 418 -10.93 16.77 -3.10
N PRO A 419 -11.30 17.04 -4.35
CA PRO A 419 -12.69 17.34 -4.67
C PRO A 419 -13.60 16.20 -4.19
N PRO A 420 -14.81 16.51 -3.67
CA PRO A 420 -15.72 15.49 -3.18
C PRO A 420 -16.03 14.49 -4.31
N PRO A 421 -16.03 13.18 -4.03
CA PRO A 421 -16.37 12.19 -5.03
C PRO A 421 -17.83 12.39 -5.51
N PRO A 422 -18.17 11.98 -6.74
CA PRO A 422 -19.56 11.93 -7.18
C PRO A 422 -20.42 11.14 -6.18
N GLU A 423 -21.67 11.54 -6.00
CA GLU A 423 -22.61 10.76 -5.19
C GLU A 423 -22.89 9.40 -5.86
N GLU A 424 -22.20 8.37 -5.37
CA GLU A 424 -22.39 6.98 -5.78
C GLU A 424 -22.97 6.18 -4.62
N ILE A 425 -24.05 5.42 -4.89
CA ILE A 425 -24.58 4.42 -3.96
C ILE A 425 -23.66 3.19 -4.04
N PRO A 426 -23.00 2.78 -2.94
CA PRO A 426 -22.17 1.58 -2.95
C PRO A 426 -23.02 0.32 -3.18
N LEU A 427 -22.48 -0.64 -3.92
CA LEU A 427 -23.03 -1.99 -4.02
C LEU A 427 -22.19 -2.90 -3.13
N GLU A 428 -22.80 -3.54 -2.13
CA GLU A 428 -22.11 -4.43 -1.17
C GLU A 428 -20.90 -3.74 -0.48
N GLY A 429 -21.04 -2.45 -0.19
CA GLY A 429 -19.95 -1.64 0.40
C GLY A 429 -18.87 -1.18 -0.60
N ILE A 430 -18.98 -1.56 -1.87
CA ILE A 430 -18.04 -1.20 -2.95
C ILE A 430 -18.54 0.03 -3.72
N LYS A 431 -17.72 1.09 -3.80
CA LYS A 431 -17.90 2.24 -4.70
C LYS A 431 -17.24 1.94 -6.05
N LYS A 432 -17.75 2.49 -7.15
CA LYS A 432 -17.22 2.21 -8.50
C LYS A 432 -16.01 3.08 -8.83
N ALA A 433 -15.94 4.28 -8.27
CA ALA A 433 -14.83 5.21 -8.40
C ALA A 433 -14.31 5.70 -7.04
N GLY A 434 -13.25 6.53 -7.08
CA GLY A 434 -12.70 7.23 -5.91
C GLY A 434 -11.72 6.41 -5.04
N GLY A 435 -11.39 5.18 -5.44
CA GLY A 435 -10.42 4.33 -4.77
C GLY A 435 -9.11 4.12 -5.55
N GLY A 436 -8.34 3.14 -5.09
CA GLY A 436 -7.16 2.60 -5.79
C GLY A 436 -7.41 1.25 -6.47
N GLY A 437 -8.67 0.80 -6.57
CA GLY A 437 -9.05 -0.45 -7.22
C GLY A 437 -8.81 -1.72 -6.38
N ARG A 438 -9.32 -2.86 -6.86
CA ARG A 438 -9.16 -4.18 -6.23
C ARG A 438 -7.78 -4.73 -6.58
N VAL A 439 -6.93 -4.93 -5.58
CA VAL A 439 -5.53 -5.40 -5.74
C VAL A 439 -5.33 -6.82 -5.21
N GLY A 440 -6.14 -7.25 -4.24
CA GLY A 440 -5.92 -8.48 -3.49
C GLY A 440 -4.80 -8.36 -2.47
N MET A 441 -4.83 -9.25 -1.48
CA MET A 441 -3.77 -9.36 -0.48
C MET A 441 -3.57 -10.82 -0.13
N LEU A 442 -2.31 -11.27 -0.15
CA LEU A 442 -1.93 -12.63 0.17
C LEU A 442 -1.17 -12.65 1.50
N LEU A 443 -1.67 -13.40 2.48
CA LEU A 443 -1.03 -13.60 3.78
C LEU A 443 -0.37 -14.98 3.83
N LEU A 444 0.88 -15.06 4.28
CA LEU A 444 1.55 -16.31 4.60
C LEU A 444 1.94 -16.28 6.07
N SER A 445 1.39 -17.19 6.86
CA SER A 445 1.69 -17.34 8.29
C SER A 445 1.27 -18.71 8.81
N SER A 446 1.71 -19.07 10.01
CA SER A 446 1.09 -20.12 10.82
C SER A 446 -0.28 -19.72 11.40
N PHE A 447 -0.68 -18.46 11.24
CA PHE A 447 -1.94 -17.91 11.75
C PHE A 447 -3.09 -17.91 10.73
N VAL A 448 -2.83 -18.27 9.47
CA VAL A 448 -3.85 -18.39 8.40
C VAL A 448 -3.88 -19.82 7.84
N LYS A 449 -5.00 -20.24 7.26
CA LYS A 449 -5.15 -21.55 6.59
C LYS A 449 -4.48 -21.48 5.21
N PRO A 450 -3.53 -22.39 4.88
CA PRO A 450 -2.85 -22.34 3.58
C PRO A 450 -3.73 -22.94 2.47
N GLY A 451 -3.70 -22.33 1.29
CA GLY A 451 -4.44 -22.80 0.12
C GLY A 451 -5.89 -22.30 0.03
N THR A 452 -6.30 -21.35 0.86
CA THR A 452 -7.65 -20.77 0.87
C THR A 452 -7.71 -19.42 0.17
N VAL A 453 -8.94 -19.04 -0.21
CA VAL A 453 -9.29 -17.73 -0.72
C VAL A 453 -10.42 -17.21 0.15
N ASP A 454 -10.26 -16.01 0.69
CA ASP A 454 -11.33 -15.28 1.35
C ASP A 454 -12.01 -14.35 0.34
N GLU A 455 -13.31 -14.55 0.19
CA GLU A 455 -14.21 -13.73 -0.64
C GLU A 455 -15.21 -12.94 0.21
N ALA A 456 -15.30 -13.21 1.52
CA ALA A 456 -16.20 -12.54 2.46
C ALA A 456 -15.54 -11.29 3.05
N THR A 457 -14.29 -11.40 3.51
CA THR A 457 -13.55 -10.26 4.08
C THR A 457 -13.27 -9.24 2.99
N THR A 458 -13.86 -8.06 3.19
CA THR A 458 -13.67 -6.91 2.31
C THR A 458 -12.84 -5.89 3.08
N ALA A 459 -11.68 -5.51 2.54
CA ALA A 459 -10.64 -4.77 3.27
C ALA A 459 -9.87 -3.78 2.39
N ASN A 460 -9.15 -2.83 3.02
CA ASN A 460 -8.30 -1.87 2.33
C ASN A 460 -7.02 -1.54 3.12
N HIS A 461 -6.20 -0.59 2.64
CA HIS A 461 -4.96 -0.18 3.32
C HIS A 461 -5.17 0.40 4.72
N PHE A 462 -6.30 1.05 5.02
CA PHE A 462 -6.64 1.45 6.39
C PHE A 462 -6.99 0.23 7.25
N THR A 463 -7.71 -0.77 6.72
CA THR A 463 -8.00 -2.04 7.42
C THR A 463 -6.71 -2.76 7.82
N LEU A 464 -5.73 -2.79 6.91
CA LEU A 464 -4.43 -3.37 7.20
C LEU A 464 -3.69 -2.55 8.26
N LEU A 465 -3.66 -1.21 8.18
CA LEU A 465 -3.06 -0.37 9.22
C LEU A 465 -3.70 -0.62 10.60
N LEU A 466 -5.03 -0.58 10.69
CA LEU A 466 -5.78 -0.88 11.92
C LEU A 466 -5.40 -2.25 12.51
N THR A 467 -5.30 -3.28 11.67
CA THR A 467 -4.89 -4.62 12.10
C THR A 467 -3.45 -4.62 12.63
N ILE A 468 -2.54 -3.88 12.00
CA ILE A 468 -1.15 -3.77 12.46
C ILE A 468 -1.07 -3.03 13.79
N GLU A 469 -1.83 -1.96 13.94
CA GLU A 469 -1.93 -1.20 15.18
C GLU A 469 -2.40 -2.10 16.31
N GLU A 470 -3.49 -2.86 16.13
CA GLU A 470 -3.96 -3.77 17.18
C GLU A 470 -2.99 -4.94 17.46
N LEU A 471 -2.35 -5.53 16.44
CA LEU A 471 -1.32 -6.58 16.62
C LEU A 471 -0.09 -6.13 17.43
N PHE A 472 0.21 -4.82 17.44
CA PHE A 472 1.29 -4.22 18.22
C PHE A 472 0.80 -3.32 19.38
N GLU A 473 -0.51 -3.36 19.67
CA GLU A 473 -1.21 -2.59 20.71
C GLU A 473 -1.02 -1.06 20.58
N LEU A 474 -0.89 -0.54 19.37
CA LEU A 474 -0.63 0.88 19.05
C LEU A 474 -1.90 1.74 19.11
N GLU A 475 -1.73 3.06 19.06
CA GLU A 475 -2.87 4.01 18.94
C GLU A 475 -3.29 4.13 17.47
N LYS A 476 -4.60 4.14 17.21
CA LYS A 476 -5.15 4.06 15.86
C LYS A 476 -4.98 5.37 15.09
N LEU A 477 -4.29 5.32 13.94
CA LEU A 477 -3.91 6.52 13.17
C LEU A 477 -4.94 6.91 12.11
N GLY A 478 -5.33 8.19 12.08
CA GLY A 478 -6.14 8.77 11.00
C GLY A 478 -7.38 7.92 10.66
N TYR A 479 -7.57 7.60 9.39
CA TYR A 479 -8.71 6.79 8.95
C TYR A 479 -8.67 5.30 9.37
N ALA A 480 -7.57 4.79 9.93
CA ALA A 480 -7.59 3.48 10.59
C ALA A 480 -8.45 3.48 11.86
N ASN A 481 -8.70 4.66 12.44
CA ASN A 481 -9.57 4.89 13.60
C ASN A 481 -11.03 5.26 13.20
N GLU A 482 -11.46 5.03 11.96
CA GLU A 482 -12.88 5.16 11.61
C GLU A 482 -13.71 4.10 12.35
N PRO A 483 -14.77 4.46 13.10
CA PRO A 483 -15.58 3.48 13.86
C PRO A 483 -16.28 2.40 13.01
N ALA A 484 -16.36 2.61 11.68
CA ALA A 484 -16.94 1.65 10.73
C ALA A 484 -15.90 0.63 10.19
N LEU A 485 -14.63 0.78 10.58
CA LEU A 485 -13.53 -0.08 10.16
C LEU A 485 -13.23 -1.11 11.26
N LEU A 486 -13.05 -2.36 10.86
CA LEU A 486 -12.71 -3.47 11.75
C LEU A 486 -11.34 -4.03 11.37
N PRO A 487 -10.54 -4.53 12.34
CA PRO A 487 -9.31 -5.27 12.07
C PRO A 487 -9.62 -6.61 11.38
N PHE A 488 -8.59 -7.32 10.90
CA PHE A 488 -8.73 -8.74 10.58
C PHE A 488 -8.97 -9.54 11.87
N ASP A 489 -9.96 -10.42 11.84
CA ASP A 489 -10.41 -11.23 12.97
C ASP A 489 -10.15 -12.73 12.73
N SER A 490 -10.90 -13.60 13.41
CA SER A 490 -10.84 -15.06 13.27
C SER A 490 -11.18 -15.57 11.86
N THR A 491 -11.87 -14.79 11.01
CA THR A 491 -12.15 -15.18 9.60
C THR A 491 -10.88 -15.24 8.75
N VAL A 492 -9.94 -14.32 8.99
CA VAL A 492 -8.63 -14.24 8.32
C VAL A 492 -7.56 -14.99 9.12
N PHE A 493 -7.59 -14.90 10.46
CA PHE A 493 -6.66 -15.64 11.33
C PHE A 493 -7.19 -17.03 11.71
N ASN A 494 -7.71 -17.73 10.71
CA ASN A 494 -8.47 -18.98 10.78
C ASN A 494 -7.62 -20.27 10.93
N ALA A 495 -6.33 -20.15 11.27
CA ALA A 495 -5.44 -21.31 11.32
C ALA A 495 -5.91 -22.40 12.30
N GLY A 496 -6.28 -23.54 11.71
CA GLY A 496 -6.62 -24.76 12.43
C GLY A 496 -8.00 -24.74 13.09
N GLU A 497 -8.93 -23.95 12.56
CA GLU A 497 -10.33 -24.38 12.51
C GLU A 497 -10.41 -25.61 11.58
N GLU A 498 -10.66 -26.79 12.15
CA GLU A 498 -11.08 -27.92 11.34
C GLU A 498 -12.52 -27.67 10.89
N GLU A 499 -12.81 -27.83 9.60
CA GLU A 499 -14.19 -27.83 9.12
C GLU A 499 -14.92 -29.01 9.76
N GLU A 500 -15.69 -28.74 10.81
CA GLU A 500 -16.55 -29.72 11.45
C GLU A 500 -17.62 -30.14 10.45
N SER A 501 -17.35 -31.23 9.72
CA SER A 501 -18.24 -31.71 8.66
C SER A 501 -19.58 -32.07 9.29
N THR A 502 -20.59 -31.23 9.09
CA THR A 502 -21.88 -31.35 9.76
C THR A 502 -22.64 -32.58 9.26
N GLY A 503 -22.42 -33.71 9.93
CA GLY A 503 -23.37 -34.82 9.91
C GLY A 503 -24.71 -34.33 10.47
N PRO A 504 -25.85 -34.79 9.92
CA PRO A 504 -27.15 -34.29 10.33
C PRO A 504 -27.50 -34.77 11.75
N GLY A 505 -27.36 -33.90 12.76
CA GLY A 505 -27.92 -34.15 14.09
C GLY A 505 -27.16 -33.63 15.31
N THR A 506 -26.01 -32.96 15.16
CA THR A 506 -25.25 -32.37 16.29
C THR A 506 -25.03 -30.89 16.09
N GLU A 507 -25.34 -30.09 17.12
CA GLU A 507 -24.99 -28.67 17.17
C GLU A 507 -23.47 -28.51 17.14
N PRO A 508 -22.90 -27.63 16.29
CA PRO A 508 -21.47 -27.45 16.18
C PRO A 508 -20.93 -26.79 17.45
N LYS A 509 -19.87 -27.34 18.02
CA LYS A 509 -19.13 -26.70 19.12
C LYS A 509 -17.85 -26.10 18.54
N ALA A 510 -17.99 -24.88 18.02
CA ALA A 510 -16.87 -24.09 17.51
C ALA A 510 -15.71 -24.08 18.53
N GLY A 511 -14.58 -24.65 18.12
CA GLY A 511 -13.38 -24.81 18.95
C GLY A 511 -12.61 -23.50 19.06
N ARG A 512 -13.16 -22.53 19.80
CA ARG A 512 -12.55 -21.21 20.04
C ARG A 512 -11.08 -21.33 20.47
N ARG A 513 -10.16 -20.78 19.68
CA ARG A 513 -8.73 -20.71 20.00
C ARG A 513 -8.40 -19.31 20.52
N VAL A 514 -8.29 -19.16 21.84
CA VAL A 514 -7.70 -17.96 22.43
C VAL A 514 -6.19 -17.99 22.16
N TRP A 515 -5.69 -17.01 21.40
CA TRP A 515 -4.25 -16.87 21.22
C TRP A 515 -3.62 -16.44 22.55
N PRO A 516 -2.55 -17.11 23.02
CA PRO A 516 -1.93 -16.76 24.30
C PRO A 516 -1.33 -15.35 24.18
N ALA A 517 -1.81 -14.44 25.04
CA ALA A 517 -1.33 -13.07 25.12
C ALA A 517 0.20 -13.03 25.17
N ARG A 518 0.79 -12.07 24.45
CA ARG A 518 2.24 -11.94 24.32
C ARG A 518 2.85 -11.80 25.72
N PRO A 519 3.81 -12.65 26.13
CA PRO A 519 4.48 -12.45 27.40
C PRO A 519 5.24 -11.13 27.33
N LEU A 520 4.78 -10.15 28.11
CA LEU A 520 5.48 -8.88 28.32
C LEU A 520 6.92 -9.22 28.74
N SER A 521 7.89 -8.87 27.90
CA SER A 521 9.30 -9.01 28.21
C SER A 521 9.62 -8.07 29.37
N GLY A 522 9.71 -8.64 30.58
CA GLY A 522 9.69 -7.87 31.81
C GLY A 522 10.93 -7.01 32.04
N THR A 523 10.66 -5.80 32.58
CA THR A 523 11.53 -4.87 33.32
C THR A 523 12.83 -4.43 32.66
#